data_AF-A0A7K2Q737-F1
#
_entry.id   AF-A0A7K2Q737-F1
#
_cell.length_a   1.000
_cell.length_b   1.000
_cell.length_c   1.000
_cell.angle_alpha   90.00
_cell.angle_beta   90.00
_cell.angle_gamma   90.00
#
_symmetry.space_group_name_H-M   'P 1'
#
loop_
_entity.id
_entity.type
_entity.pdbx_description
1 polymer ?
#
loop_
_entity_poly.entity_id
_entity_poly.type
_entity_poly.pdbx_seq_one_letter_code
_entity_poly.pdbx_strand_id
1 'polypeptide(L)'
;MLAALHRPVEEDERAQPGRGPDPVVLASGNLGLISFPDLPGRASRERIERAHPALLATLADHPGIGFLLVDGEVLGPGGAVARLDEPGAAEELLARFGPGAARAVRRTDAFPHVADVMVNSAYDPRTGEVHAFEEQIGSHGGLGGEQSRAFLMWPAELSEPEPDLVGAEAVHEVLRRWLREADGPQVPVAAPETASTADPPRVPVEEPRPRGGKSGSLPSAGVPARDEIR
;
A
#
# COMPACT_ATOMS: atom_id res chain seq x y z
N MET A 1 -9.76 -47.17 -15.56
CA MET A 1 -10.37 -45.83 -15.67
C MET A 1 -9.21 -44.84 -15.65
N LEU A 2 -8.73 -44.49 -16.85
CA LEU A 2 -7.48 -43.76 -17.08
C LEU A 2 -7.67 -42.25 -16.87
N ALA A 3 -6.63 -41.62 -16.34
CA ALA A 3 -6.42 -40.18 -16.33
C ALA A 3 -6.37 -39.61 -17.76
N ALA A 4 -7.06 -38.49 -17.99
CA ALA A 4 -6.92 -37.69 -19.18
C ALA A 4 -6.04 -36.48 -18.86
N LEU A 5 -4.81 -36.51 -19.36
CA LEU A 5 -3.86 -35.41 -19.36
C LEU A 5 -4.40 -34.26 -20.22
N HIS A 6 -4.53 -33.08 -19.62
CA HIS A 6 -4.74 -31.84 -20.36
C HIS A 6 -3.41 -31.48 -21.04
N ARG A 7 -3.36 -31.60 -22.37
CA ARG A 7 -2.25 -31.12 -23.19
C ARG A 7 -2.42 -29.60 -23.36
N PRO A 8 -1.43 -28.76 -23.07
CA PRO A 8 -1.47 -27.37 -23.51
C PRO A 8 -1.17 -27.36 -25.02
N VAL A 9 -1.93 -26.55 -25.75
CA VAL A 9 -1.68 -26.24 -27.16
C VAL A 9 -0.49 -25.28 -27.17
N GLU A 10 0.61 -25.70 -27.79
CA GLU A 10 1.70 -24.77 -28.15
C GLU A 10 1.18 -23.90 -29.29
N GLU A 11 0.86 -22.64 -28.97
CA GLU A 11 0.60 -21.62 -29.99
C GLU A 11 1.94 -21.15 -30.58
N ASP A 12 2.03 -21.22 -31.91
CA ASP A 12 3.18 -20.84 -32.73
C ASP A 12 3.93 -19.59 -32.22
N GLU A 13 5.17 -19.79 -31.79
CA GLU A 13 6.16 -18.74 -31.54
C GLU A 13 6.54 -18.04 -32.86
N ARG A 14 5.68 -17.16 -33.35
CA ARG A 14 6.14 -16.09 -34.24
C ARG A 14 6.96 -15.16 -33.37
N ALA A 15 8.25 -15.03 -33.66
CA ALA A 15 9.18 -14.16 -32.97
C ALA A 15 8.68 -12.71 -32.97
N GLN A 16 7.92 -12.35 -31.93
CA GLN A 16 7.59 -10.99 -31.56
C GLN A 16 8.91 -10.29 -31.21
N PRO A 17 9.17 -9.04 -31.66
CA PRO A 17 10.30 -8.28 -31.16
C PRO A 17 10.27 -8.31 -29.63
N GLY A 18 11.41 -8.67 -29.01
CA GLY A 18 11.49 -9.08 -27.62
C GLY A 18 10.64 -8.22 -26.71
N ARG A 19 9.57 -8.82 -26.16
CA ARG A 19 8.69 -8.18 -25.19
C ARG A 19 9.59 -7.84 -24.00
N GLY A 20 9.76 -6.55 -23.72
CA GLY A 20 10.43 -6.13 -22.49
C GLY A 20 9.66 -6.66 -21.27
N PRO A 21 10.23 -6.57 -20.06
CA PRO A 21 9.60 -7.00 -18.81
C PRO A 21 8.11 -6.61 -18.74
N ASP A 22 7.31 -7.58 -18.32
CA ASP A 22 5.89 -7.35 -18.08
C ASP A 22 5.66 -6.27 -17.00
N PRO A 23 4.55 -5.52 -17.09
CA PRO A 23 4.16 -4.59 -16.03
C PRO A 23 4.04 -5.31 -14.69
N VAL A 24 4.52 -4.67 -13.63
CA VAL A 24 4.33 -5.15 -12.26
C VAL A 24 3.04 -4.55 -11.73
N VAL A 25 2.11 -5.41 -11.29
CA VAL A 25 0.83 -5.00 -10.71
C VAL A 25 0.76 -5.51 -9.28
N LEU A 26 0.49 -4.60 -8.35
CA LEU A 26 0.28 -4.91 -6.94
C LEU A 26 -1.10 -4.41 -6.51
N ALA A 27 -1.82 -5.26 -5.78
CA ALA A 27 -3.06 -4.89 -5.10
C ALA A 27 -2.79 -4.70 -3.60
N SER A 28 -3.43 -3.71 -3.00
CA SER A 28 -3.43 -3.45 -1.57
C SER A 28 -4.80 -2.91 -1.18
N GLY A 29 -5.68 -3.78 -0.67
CA GLY A 29 -7.07 -3.45 -0.40
C GLY A 29 -7.77 -2.90 -1.65
N ASN A 30 -8.20 -1.65 -1.61
CA ASN A 30 -8.89 -0.97 -2.72
C ASN A 30 -7.98 -0.02 -3.53
N LEU A 31 -6.67 -0.16 -3.37
CA LEU A 31 -5.63 0.56 -4.10
C LEU A 31 -4.82 -0.42 -4.96
N GLY A 32 -4.68 -0.10 -6.24
CA GLY A 32 -3.83 -0.79 -7.19
C GLY A 32 -2.60 0.05 -7.53
N LEU A 33 -1.48 -0.61 -7.79
CA LEU A 33 -0.23 0.01 -8.20
C LEU A 33 0.25 -0.70 -9.47
N ILE A 34 0.52 0.06 -10.52
CA ILE A 34 1.05 -0.46 -11.78
C ILE A 34 2.36 0.26 -12.07
N SER A 35 3.43 -0.50 -12.25
CA SER A 35 4.75 0.00 -12.64
C SER A 35 5.20 -0.69 -13.93
N PHE A 36 5.85 0.07 -14.81
CA PHE A 36 6.38 -0.41 -16.10
C PHE A 36 7.92 -0.43 -16.05
N PRO A 37 8.55 -1.59 -15.78
CA PRO A 37 10.00 -1.66 -15.62
C PRO A 37 10.81 -1.20 -16.85
N ASP A 38 10.19 -1.23 -18.04
CA ASP A 38 10.77 -0.75 -19.30
C ASP A 38 10.79 0.77 -19.47
N LEU A 39 10.07 1.50 -18.62
CA LEU A 39 10.01 2.95 -18.67
C LEU A 39 10.94 3.51 -17.59
N PRO A 40 12.12 4.08 -17.94
CA PRO A 40 12.98 4.75 -16.97
C PRO A 40 12.28 5.90 -16.26
N GLY A 41 12.46 5.94 -14.94
CA GLY A 41 11.86 6.94 -14.07
C GLY A 41 10.35 6.76 -13.93
N ARG A 42 9.70 7.75 -13.33
CA ARG A 42 8.24 7.81 -13.29
C ARG A 42 7.69 8.08 -14.69
N ALA A 43 6.76 7.26 -15.17
CA ALA A 43 6.21 7.39 -16.51
C ALA A 43 5.10 8.45 -16.57
N SER A 44 5.19 9.35 -17.55
CA SER A 44 4.09 10.29 -17.87
C SER A 44 2.94 9.57 -18.57
N ARG A 45 1.77 10.21 -18.55
CA ARG A 45 0.58 9.74 -19.28
C ARG A 45 0.85 9.47 -20.76
N GLU A 46 1.45 10.41 -21.47
CA GLU A 46 1.72 10.28 -22.92
C GLU A 46 2.66 9.13 -23.21
N ARG A 47 3.59 8.86 -22.28
CA ARG A 47 4.52 7.75 -22.40
C ARG A 47 3.82 6.41 -22.25
N ILE A 48 2.95 6.30 -21.25
CA ILE A 48 2.14 5.10 -21.02
C ILE A 48 1.19 4.88 -22.20
N GLU A 49 0.48 5.91 -22.68
CA GLU A 49 -0.46 5.79 -23.80
C GLU A 49 0.23 5.36 -25.10
N ARG A 50 1.48 5.80 -25.33
CA ARG A 50 2.27 5.39 -26.50
C ARG A 50 2.72 3.93 -26.42
N ALA A 51 3.15 3.49 -25.24
CA ALA A 51 3.62 2.12 -25.02
C ALA A 51 2.48 1.11 -24.89
N HIS A 52 1.36 1.53 -24.31
CA HIS A 52 0.18 0.73 -24.00
C HIS A 52 -1.10 1.48 -24.42
N PRO A 53 -1.40 1.51 -25.74
CA PRO A 53 -2.58 2.21 -26.25
C PRO A 53 -3.88 1.74 -25.57
N ALA A 54 -4.76 2.69 -25.28
CA ALA A 54 -6.06 2.50 -24.64
C ALA A 54 -6.05 1.97 -23.18
N LEU A 55 -4.89 1.66 -22.58
CA LEU A 55 -4.82 1.14 -21.22
C LEU A 55 -5.46 2.09 -20.20
N LEU A 56 -5.01 3.35 -20.15
CA LEU A 56 -5.50 4.31 -19.16
C LEU A 56 -6.99 4.62 -19.34
N ALA A 57 -7.45 4.77 -20.58
CA ALA A 57 -8.87 4.97 -20.88
C ALA A 57 -9.71 3.77 -20.42
N THR A 58 -9.28 2.54 -20.75
CA THR A 58 -9.99 1.31 -20.35
C THR A 58 -10.08 1.17 -18.84
N LEU A 59 -9.01 1.49 -18.11
CA LEU A 59 -9.00 1.46 -16.65
C LEU A 59 -9.87 2.57 -16.04
N ALA A 60 -9.77 3.80 -16.53
CA ALA A 60 -10.55 4.93 -16.02
C ALA A 60 -12.06 4.78 -16.24
N ASP A 61 -12.47 4.10 -17.32
CA ASP A 61 -13.87 3.81 -17.63
C ASP A 61 -14.39 2.50 -16.99
N HIS A 62 -13.53 1.72 -16.33
CA HIS A 62 -13.95 0.48 -15.70
C HIS A 62 -14.85 0.76 -14.48
N PRO A 63 -16.03 0.14 -14.35
CA PRO A 63 -16.99 0.46 -13.29
C PRO A 63 -16.48 0.17 -11.86
N GLY A 64 -15.49 -0.72 -11.73
CA GLY A 64 -14.81 -1.01 -10.46
C GLY A 64 -13.70 -0.03 -10.08
N ILE A 65 -13.36 0.94 -10.95
CA ILE A 65 -12.30 1.94 -10.74
C ILE A 65 -12.93 3.31 -10.58
N GLY A 66 -12.48 4.06 -9.58
CA GLY A 66 -12.97 5.39 -9.25
C GLY A 66 -12.15 6.49 -9.89
N PHE A 67 -10.83 6.34 -9.89
CA PHE A 67 -9.90 7.21 -10.59
C PHE A 67 -8.51 6.56 -10.74
N LEU A 68 -7.70 7.12 -11.63
CA LEU A 68 -6.27 6.86 -11.74
C LEU A 68 -5.49 8.11 -11.34
N LEU A 69 -4.32 7.94 -10.73
CA LEU A 69 -3.31 8.98 -10.62
C LEU A 69 -2.13 8.61 -11.53
N VAL A 70 -1.80 9.50 -12.46
CA VAL A 70 -0.70 9.36 -13.42
C VAL A 70 0.03 10.69 -13.51
N ASP A 71 1.26 10.74 -13.04
CA ASP A 71 2.17 11.89 -13.13
C ASP A 71 1.55 13.29 -12.94
N GLY A 72 0.99 13.54 -11.75
CA GLY A 72 0.34 14.81 -11.43
C GLY A 72 -1.04 14.99 -12.05
N GLU A 73 -1.60 13.97 -12.70
CA GLU A 73 -2.95 13.97 -13.29
C GLU A 73 -3.84 12.94 -12.63
N VAL A 74 -5.09 13.35 -12.37
CA VAL A 74 -6.16 12.46 -11.95
C VAL A 74 -7.06 12.19 -13.15
N LEU A 75 -7.21 10.91 -13.51
CA LEU A 75 -8.06 10.46 -14.62
C LEU A 75 -9.32 9.80 -14.05
N GLY A 76 -10.49 10.20 -14.53
CA GLY A 76 -11.78 9.66 -14.14
C GLY A 76 -12.58 9.13 -15.33
N PRO A 77 -13.77 8.54 -15.07
CA PRO A 77 -14.62 7.98 -16.10
C PRO A 77 -15.11 9.04 -17.09
N GLY A 78 -15.41 8.62 -18.32
CA GLY A 78 -15.89 9.50 -19.39
C GLY A 78 -14.83 10.45 -19.92
N GLY A 79 -13.54 10.12 -19.73
CA GLY A 79 -12.41 10.95 -20.15
C GLY A 79 -12.18 12.19 -19.27
N ALA A 80 -12.69 12.19 -18.04
CA ALA A 80 -12.42 13.26 -17.08
C ALA A 80 -10.93 13.31 -16.72
N VAL A 81 -10.36 14.51 -16.69
CA VAL A 81 -8.95 14.75 -16.38
C VAL A 81 -8.87 15.97 -15.49
N ALA A 82 -8.10 15.88 -14.41
CA ALA A 82 -7.78 17.01 -13.55
C ALA A 82 -6.29 17.02 -13.23
N ARG A 83 -5.65 18.16 -13.44
CA ARG A 83 -4.28 18.41 -13.02
C ARG A 83 -4.22 18.69 -11.52
N LEU A 84 -3.24 18.14 -10.82
CA LEU A 84 -3.08 18.35 -9.37
C LEU A 84 -2.55 19.74 -9.00
N ASP A 85 -1.81 20.38 -9.90
CA ASP A 85 -1.27 21.75 -9.75
C ASP A 85 -2.30 22.84 -10.09
N GLU A 86 -3.40 22.48 -10.74
CA GLU A 86 -4.52 23.36 -11.01
C GLU A 86 -5.46 23.45 -9.78
N PRO A 87 -5.69 24.64 -9.22
CA PRO A 87 -6.57 24.79 -8.07
C PRO A 87 -8.02 24.36 -8.38
N GLY A 88 -8.59 23.48 -7.57
CA GLY A 88 -10.01 23.13 -7.60
C GLY A 88 -10.39 22.00 -8.56
N ALA A 89 -9.63 21.77 -9.63
CA ALA A 89 -9.96 20.74 -10.63
C ALA A 89 -9.95 19.33 -10.03
N ALA A 90 -8.89 19.00 -9.29
CA ALA A 90 -8.79 17.70 -8.62
C ALA A 90 -9.80 17.57 -7.48
N GLU A 91 -10.10 18.67 -6.76
CA GLU A 91 -11.13 18.69 -5.72
C GLU A 91 -12.52 18.38 -6.27
N GLU A 92 -12.88 18.91 -7.44
CA GLU A 92 -14.16 18.64 -8.10
C GLU A 92 -14.25 17.18 -8.55
N LEU A 93 -13.23 16.68 -9.26
CA LEU A 93 -13.20 15.30 -9.76
C LEU A 93 -13.25 14.29 -8.60
N LEU A 94 -12.54 14.57 -7.51
CA LEU A 94 -12.44 13.68 -6.35
C LEU A 94 -13.50 13.95 -5.27
N ALA A 95 -14.47 14.84 -5.50
CA ALA A 95 -15.42 15.29 -4.48
C ALA A 95 -16.16 14.14 -3.79
N ARG A 96 -16.46 13.06 -4.52
CA ARG A 96 -17.13 11.87 -3.97
C ARG A 96 -16.35 11.17 -2.86
N PHE A 97 -15.02 11.31 -2.81
CA PHE A 97 -14.14 10.70 -1.81
C PHE A 97 -14.01 11.53 -0.53
N GLY A 98 -14.68 12.68 -0.47
CA GLY A 98 -14.74 13.53 0.71
C GLY A 98 -13.67 14.63 0.75
N PRO A 99 -13.78 15.53 1.75
CA PRO A 99 -12.86 16.64 1.90
C PRO A 99 -11.43 16.15 2.13
N GLY A 100 -10.46 16.75 1.44
CA GLY A 100 -9.05 16.39 1.55
C GLY A 100 -8.59 15.28 0.60
N ALA A 101 -9.47 14.64 -0.19
CA ALA A 101 -9.09 13.63 -1.17
C ALA A 101 -7.99 14.12 -2.12
N ALA A 102 -8.17 15.30 -2.74
CA ALA A 102 -7.15 15.89 -3.62
C ALA A 102 -5.82 16.14 -2.90
N ARG A 103 -5.84 16.54 -1.61
CA ARG A 103 -4.62 16.72 -0.81
C ARG A 103 -3.93 15.38 -0.55
N ALA A 104 -4.68 14.32 -0.25
CA ALA A 104 -4.12 12.98 -0.06
C ALA A 104 -3.48 12.46 -1.36
N VAL A 105 -4.15 12.64 -2.50
CA VAL A 105 -3.62 12.28 -3.83
C VAL A 105 -2.35 13.07 -4.16
N ARG A 106 -2.32 14.39 -3.92
CA ARG A 106 -1.10 15.22 -4.07
C ARG A 106 0.06 14.75 -3.21
N ARG A 107 -0.20 14.36 -1.96
CA ARG A 107 0.84 13.83 -1.07
C ARG A 107 1.40 12.51 -1.62
N THR A 108 0.52 11.61 -2.09
CA THR A 108 0.94 10.34 -2.71
C THR A 108 1.74 10.56 -3.99
N ASP A 109 1.31 11.49 -4.84
CA ASP A 109 2.00 11.88 -6.08
C ASP A 109 3.44 12.37 -5.82
N ALA A 110 3.66 13.05 -4.69
CA ALA A 110 4.96 13.59 -4.32
C ALA A 110 5.97 12.54 -3.82
N PHE A 111 5.58 11.28 -3.63
CA PHE A 111 6.51 10.25 -3.16
C PHE A 111 7.48 9.82 -4.27
N PRO A 112 8.79 9.68 -3.96
CA PRO A 112 9.80 9.33 -4.95
C PRO A 112 9.65 7.92 -5.55
N HIS A 113 8.83 7.07 -4.90
CA HIS A 113 8.59 5.68 -5.28
C HIS A 113 7.11 5.41 -5.55
N VAL A 114 6.31 6.45 -5.83
CA VAL A 114 4.95 6.27 -6.33
C VAL A 114 4.98 5.45 -7.64
N ALA A 115 4.00 4.57 -7.83
CA ALA A 115 3.90 3.80 -9.06
C ALA A 115 3.57 4.70 -10.27
N ASP A 116 3.76 4.16 -11.48
CA ASP A 116 3.46 4.89 -12.72
C ASP A 116 1.96 5.17 -12.85
N VAL A 117 1.14 4.21 -12.42
CA VAL A 117 -0.31 4.38 -12.27
C VAL A 117 -0.71 3.92 -10.88
N MET A 118 -1.27 4.83 -10.09
CA MET A 118 -2.02 4.46 -8.90
C MET A 118 -3.49 4.34 -9.29
N VAL A 119 -4.15 3.28 -8.86
CA VAL A 119 -5.54 2.96 -9.20
C VAL A 119 -6.35 2.98 -7.92
N ASN A 120 -7.30 3.89 -7.78
CA ASN A 120 -8.27 3.81 -6.68
C ASN A 120 -9.53 3.14 -7.18
N SER A 121 -10.04 2.16 -6.43
CA SER A 121 -11.33 1.56 -6.71
C SER A 121 -12.48 2.57 -6.77
N ALA A 122 -13.60 2.13 -7.33
CA ALA A 122 -14.87 2.84 -7.18
C ALA A 122 -15.33 2.85 -5.71
N TYR A 123 -16.06 3.90 -5.33
CA TYR A 123 -16.57 4.12 -3.97
C TYR A 123 -18.01 4.63 -4.01
N ASP A 124 -18.97 3.92 -3.42
CA ASP A 124 -20.33 4.41 -3.24
C ASP A 124 -20.48 5.16 -1.89
N PRO A 125 -20.63 6.50 -1.90
CA PRO A 125 -20.79 7.28 -0.67
C PRO A 125 -22.11 7.05 0.06
N ARG A 126 -23.10 6.43 -0.58
CA ARG A 126 -24.40 6.10 0.05
C ARG A 126 -24.29 4.88 0.94
N THR A 127 -23.57 3.85 0.49
CA THR A 127 -23.43 2.57 1.20
C THR A 127 -22.13 2.50 2.00
N GLY A 128 -21.12 3.31 1.64
CA GLY A 128 -19.78 3.18 2.20
C GLY A 128 -18.93 2.14 1.47
N GLU A 129 -19.44 1.50 0.42
CA GLU A 129 -18.78 0.38 -0.24
C GLU A 129 -17.63 0.82 -1.14
N VAL A 130 -16.53 0.08 -1.07
CA VAL A 130 -15.38 0.16 -1.98
C VAL A 130 -15.16 -1.19 -2.62
N HIS A 131 -14.52 -1.22 -3.80
CA HIS A 131 -14.16 -2.49 -4.45
C HIS A 131 -12.72 -2.87 -4.09
N ALA A 132 -12.56 -3.91 -3.28
CA ALA A 132 -11.24 -4.49 -3.04
C ALA A 132 -10.70 -5.13 -4.33
N PHE A 133 -9.41 -4.94 -4.59
CA PHE A 133 -8.68 -5.63 -5.65
C PHE A 133 -8.04 -6.95 -5.18
N GLU A 134 -8.11 -7.22 -3.87
CA GLU A 134 -7.64 -8.45 -3.24
C GLU A 134 -8.81 -9.36 -2.82
N GLU A 135 -8.53 -10.63 -2.54
CA GLU A 135 -9.53 -11.63 -2.15
C GLU A 135 -9.97 -11.51 -0.68
N GLN A 136 -9.41 -10.54 0.08
CA GLN A 136 -9.71 -10.36 1.49
C GLN A 136 -11.05 -9.62 1.69
N ILE A 137 -11.73 -9.93 2.79
CA ILE A 137 -13.03 -9.32 3.14
C ILE A 137 -12.86 -7.85 3.59
N GLY A 138 -11.73 -7.55 4.25
CA GLY A 138 -11.37 -6.19 4.64
C GLY A 138 -10.65 -5.47 3.51
N SER A 139 -10.78 -4.15 3.45
CA SER A 139 -10.09 -3.30 2.47
C SER A 139 -9.39 -2.15 3.16
N HIS A 140 -8.29 -1.70 2.57
CA HIS A 140 -7.49 -0.58 3.06
C HIS A 140 -6.73 0.13 1.93
N GLY A 141 -5.97 1.17 2.30
CA GLY A 141 -4.93 1.76 1.46
C GLY A 141 -5.43 2.84 0.49
N GLY A 142 -6.56 2.58 -0.17
CA GLY A 142 -7.21 3.56 -1.06
C GLY A 142 -8.10 4.56 -0.32
N LEU A 143 -8.69 5.47 -1.08
CA LEU A 143 -9.70 6.41 -0.64
C LEU A 143 -11.10 5.79 -0.67
N GLY A 144 -11.98 6.32 0.19
CA GLY A 144 -13.38 5.93 0.28
C GLY A 144 -13.64 4.89 1.38
N GLY A 145 -14.91 4.71 1.70
CA GLY A 145 -15.39 3.77 2.70
C GLY A 145 -15.11 4.17 4.15
N GLU A 146 -15.43 3.25 5.07
CA GLU A 146 -15.39 3.51 6.52
C GLU A 146 -13.98 3.79 7.05
N GLN A 147 -12.93 3.35 6.35
CA GLN A 147 -11.53 3.68 6.67
C GLN A 147 -11.25 5.19 6.73
N SER A 148 -12.12 6.02 6.16
CA SER A 148 -12.01 7.48 6.20
C SER A 148 -12.63 8.11 7.46
N ARG A 149 -13.19 7.33 8.39
CA ARG A 149 -13.88 7.81 9.60
C ARG A 149 -13.13 7.41 10.87
N ALA A 150 -12.02 8.09 11.13
CA ALA A 150 -11.25 7.92 12.36
C ALA A 150 -11.83 8.77 13.51
N PHE A 151 -11.60 8.33 14.75
CA PHE A 151 -11.77 9.15 15.95
C PHE A 151 -10.54 9.00 16.84
N LEU A 152 -10.24 10.05 17.62
CA LEU A 152 -9.22 10.04 18.65
C LEU A 152 -9.91 10.21 20.00
N MET A 153 -9.70 9.27 20.91
CA MET A 153 -10.14 9.36 22.30
C MET A 153 -8.90 9.54 23.18
N TRP A 154 -8.92 10.50 24.09
CA TRP A 154 -7.78 10.84 24.94
C TRP A 154 -8.20 11.19 26.39
N PRO A 155 -7.30 11.02 27.37
CA PRO A 155 -7.51 11.48 28.75
C PRO A 155 -7.76 12.98 28.86
N ALA A 156 -8.69 13.39 29.73
CA ALA A 156 -9.09 14.79 29.89
C ALA A 156 -8.00 15.66 30.54
N GLU A 157 -7.01 15.04 31.19
CA GLU A 157 -5.87 15.71 31.81
C GLU A 157 -4.82 16.18 30.79
N LEU A 158 -4.86 15.65 29.56
CA LEU A 158 -3.95 16.02 28.49
C LEU A 158 -4.52 17.18 27.65
N SER A 159 -3.62 17.96 27.05
CA SER A 159 -4.02 19.07 26.19
C SER A 159 -4.86 18.61 24.99
N GLU A 160 -5.88 19.39 24.64
CA GLU A 160 -6.75 19.10 23.49
C GLU A 160 -5.94 18.99 22.18
N PRO A 161 -6.20 18.00 21.32
CA PRO A 161 -5.58 17.95 19.99
C PRO A 161 -6.04 19.13 19.14
N GLU A 162 -5.18 19.59 18.23
CA GLU A 162 -5.56 20.55 17.21
C GLU A 162 -6.75 20.02 16.38
N PRO A 163 -7.68 20.89 15.97
CA PRO A 163 -8.78 20.48 15.09
C PRO A 163 -8.26 20.01 13.73
N ASP A 164 -9.05 19.20 13.03
CA ASP A 164 -8.79 18.74 11.66
C ASP A 164 -7.46 17.99 11.47
N LEU A 165 -7.13 17.08 12.40
CA LEU A 165 -5.98 16.17 12.23
C LEU A 165 -6.12 15.31 10.97
N VAL A 166 -5.17 15.45 10.05
CA VAL A 166 -5.11 14.66 8.81
C VAL A 166 -3.81 13.86 8.78
N GLY A 167 -3.96 12.53 8.67
CA GLY A 167 -2.83 11.62 8.51
C GLY A 167 -2.12 11.27 9.82
N ALA A 168 -1.28 10.23 9.74
CA ALA A 168 -0.58 9.69 10.90
C ALA A 168 0.47 10.66 11.46
N GLU A 169 1.06 11.53 10.63
CA GLU A 169 2.06 12.51 11.05
C GLU A 169 1.45 13.57 11.99
N ALA A 170 0.27 14.09 11.68
CA ALA A 170 -0.41 15.05 12.54
C ALA A 170 -0.78 14.42 13.89
N VAL A 171 -1.28 13.18 13.87
CA VAL A 171 -1.56 12.41 15.10
C VAL A 171 -0.27 12.13 15.88
N HIS A 172 0.83 11.82 15.20
CA HIS A 172 2.12 11.58 15.84
C HIS A 172 2.60 12.79 16.65
N GLU A 173 2.48 14.01 16.12
CA GLU A 173 2.87 15.22 16.85
C GLU A 173 2.05 15.45 18.12
N VAL A 174 0.74 15.17 18.07
CA VAL A 174 -0.15 15.18 19.25
C VAL A 174 0.32 14.17 20.28
N LEU A 175 0.56 12.91 19.87
CA LEU A 175 1.05 11.86 20.77
C LEU A 175 2.41 12.21 21.38
N ARG A 176 3.32 12.81 20.60
CA ARG A 176 4.63 13.28 21.07
C ARG A 176 4.51 14.40 22.08
N ARG A 177 3.55 15.31 21.92
CA ARG A 177 3.24 16.37 22.88
C ARG A 177 2.72 15.79 24.18
N TRP A 178 1.74 14.90 24.13
CA TRP A 178 1.20 14.23 25.32
C TRP A 178 2.24 13.42 26.10
N LEU A 179 3.17 12.75 25.42
CA LEU A 179 4.28 12.08 26.09
C LEU A 179 5.15 13.03 26.93
N ARG A 180 5.26 14.31 26.54
CA ARG A 180 5.97 15.33 27.31
C ARG A 180 5.14 15.88 28.47
N GLU A 181 3.82 15.98 28.30
CA GLU A 181 2.90 16.47 29.34
C GLU A 181 2.69 15.47 30.48
N ALA A 182 2.67 14.18 30.15
CA ALA A 182 2.40 13.12 31.12
C ALA A 182 3.60 12.74 32.00
N ASP A 183 4.75 13.42 31.87
CA ASP A 183 6.05 13.00 32.44
C ASP A 183 6.36 11.50 32.21
N GLY A 184 5.78 10.92 31.15
CA GLY A 184 5.91 9.51 30.79
C GLY A 184 7.37 9.22 30.42
N PRO A 185 7.84 7.98 30.61
CA PRO A 185 9.27 7.69 30.48
C PRO A 185 9.76 8.10 29.10
N GLN A 186 10.69 9.06 29.08
CA GLN A 186 11.50 9.39 27.91
C GLN A 186 12.51 8.26 27.75
N VAL A 187 12.06 7.01 27.50
CA VAL A 187 12.92 5.82 27.55
C VAL A 187 14.13 6.05 26.64
N PRO A 188 15.34 6.25 27.17
CA PRO A 188 16.52 5.96 26.39
C PRO A 188 16.54 4.44 26.33
N VAL A 189 16.47 3.85 25.13
CA VAL A 189 16.90 2.47 24.97
C VAL A 189 18.33 2.45 25.49
N ALA A 190 18.56 1.81 26.63
CA ALA A 190 19.90 1.72 27.18
C ALA A 190 20.79 1.16 26.08
N ALA A 191 21.81 1.92 25.66
CA ALA A 191 22.84 1.36 24.80
C ALA A 191 23.37 0.11 25.50
N PRO A 192 23.55 -1.02 24.80
CA PRO A 192 24.09 -2.21 25.43
C PRO A 192 25.40 -1.80 26.10
N GLU A 193 25.45 -1.92 27.43
CA GLU A 193 26.66 -1.65 28.18
C GLU A 193 27.77 -2.42 27.49
N THR A 194 28.79 -1.69 27.01
CA THR A 194 30.03 -2.31 26.57
C THR A 194 30.62 -2.97 27.80
N ALA A 195 30.28 -4.24 27.99
CA ALA A 195 30.91 -5.11 28.97
C ALA A 195 32.39 -5.19 28.59
N SER A 196 33.18 -4.34 29.24
CA SER A 196 34.61 -4.50 29.32
C SER A 196 34.87 -5.78 30.09
N THR A 197 34.99 -6.89 29.37
CA THR A 197 35.65 -8.09 29.88
C THR A 197 36.90 -8.27 29.04
N ALA A 198 38.05 -7.96 29.64
CA ALA A 198 39.34 -8.33 29.11
C ALA A 198 39.35 -9.83 28.78
N ASP A 199 39.70 -10.17 27.53
CA ASP A 199 39.83 -11.55 27.06
C ASP A 199 41.10 -12.16 27.70
N PRO A 200 41.04 -13.27 28.44
CA PRO A 200 42.25 -14.04 28.74
C PRO A 200 42.76 -14.72 27.45
N PRO A 201 44.08 -14.96 27.32
CA PRO A 201 44.65 -15.42 26.05
C PRO A 201 44.10 -16.80 25.66
N ARG A 202 43.58 -16.88 24.43
CA ARG A 202 43.03 -18.12 23.85
C ARG A 202 44.14 -19.09 23.47
N VAL A 203 44.07 -20.31 24.02
CA VAL A 203 44.81 -21.47 23.50
C VAL A 203 43.97 -22.09 22.37
N PRO A 204 44.52 -22.41 21.18
CA PRO A 204 43.73 -22.96 20.10
C PRO A 204 43.33 -24.41 20.42
N VAL A 205 42.04 -24.66 20.57
CA VAL A 205 41.47 -26.01 20.58
C VAL A 205 40.97 -26.30 19.17
N GLU A 206 41.58 -27.27 18.52
CA GLU A 206 41.17 -27.77 17.22
C GLU A 206 40.06 -28.81 17.44
N GLU A 207 38.84 -28.56 16.94
CA GLU A 207 37.77 -29.56 16.99
C GLU A 207 37.11 -29.82 15.63
N PRO A 208 36.68 -31.08 15.38
CA PRO A 208 36.43 -31.59 14.04
C PRO A 208 34.97 -31.42 13.61
N ARG A 209 34.75 -31.23 12.30
CA ARG A 209 33.41 -31.04 11.71
C ARG A 209 32.56 -32.33 11.75
N PRO A 210 31.30 -32.28 12.21
CA PRO A 210 30.33 -33.32 11.94
C PRO A 210 29.40 -32.97 10.76
N ARG A 211 28.92 -34.04 10.11
CA ARG A 211 28.08 -34.08 8.91
C ARG A 211 26.60 -33.82 9.25
N GLY A 212 25.82 -33.49 8.22
CA GLY A 212 24.48 -32.92 8.31
C GLY A 212 23.32 -33.83 8.77
N GLY A 213 22.13 -33.22 8.89
CA GLY A 213 20.88 -33.89 9.20
C GLY A 213 19.70 -32.96 9.56
N LYS A 214 18.83 -32.73 8.57
CA LYS A 214 17.35 -32.48 8.56
C LYS A 214 16.63 -31.62 9.63
N SER A 215 15.95 -30.59 9.09
CA SER A 215 14.59 -30.04 9.35
C SER A 215 13.84 -30.43 10.63
N GLY A 216 13.42 -29.41 11.40
CA GLY A 216 12.43 -29.51 12.48
C GLY A 216 11.52 -28.26 12.52
N SER A 217 10.26 -28.44 12.14
CA SER A 217 9.14 -27.50 12.30
C SER A 217 8.69 -27.45 13.76
N LEU A 218 8.30 -26.27 14.26
CA LEU A 218 7.72 -26.08 15.60
C LEU A 218 6.17 -26.11 15.53
N PRO A 219 5.47 -26.75 16.48
CA PRO A 219 4.01 -26.85 16.46
C PRO A 219 3.33 -25.61 17.08
N SER A 220 2.23 -25.15 16.48
CA SER A 220 1.31 -24.16 17.05
C SER A 220 0.21 -24.87 17.84
N ALA A 221 -0.01 -24.44 19.09
CA ALA A 221 -1.07 -24.94 19.95
C ALA A 221 -2.41 -24.27 19.60
N GLY A 222 -3.41 -25.08 19.27
CA GLY A 222 -4.76 -24.62 18.95
C GLY A 222 -5.55 -24.17 20.18
N VAL A 223 -6.29 -23.07 20.03
CA VAL A 223 -7.36 -22.64 20.95
C VAL A 223 -8.67 -22.68 20.16
N PRO A 224 -9.71 -23.38 20.62
CA PRO A 224 -10.99 -23.45 19.89
C PRO A 224 -11.84 -22.20 20.15
N ALA A 225 -12.30 -21.57 19.08
CA ALA A 225 -13.33 -20.52 19.11
C ALA A 225 -14.72 -21.15 19.31
N ARG A 226 -15.56 -20.50 20.13
CA ARG A 226 -16.98 -20.87 20.32
C ARG A 226 -17.84 -20.06 19.36
N ASP A 227 -18.67 -20.76 18.59
CA ASP A 227 -19.77 -20.21 17.80
C ASP A 227 -20.87 -19.68 18.72
N GLU A 228 -21.21 -18.40 18.60
CA GLU A 228 -22.48 -17.86 19.08
C GLU A 228 -23.19 -17.16 17.91
N ILE A 229 -24.07 -17.91 17.24
CA ILE A 229 -25.17 -17.37 16.45
C ILE A 229 -26.45 -17.66 17.23
N ARG A 230 -27.16 -16.60 17.63
CA ARG A 230 -28.60 -16.62 17.83
C ARG A 230 -29.22 -15.29 17.40
#